data_AF-A0A7J7IA10-F1
#
_entry.id   AF-A0A7J7IA10-F1
#
_cell.length_a   1.000
_cell.length_b   1.000
_cell.length_c   1.000
_cell.angle_alpha   90.00
_cell.angle_beta   90.00
_cell.angle_gamma   90.00
#
_symmetry.space_group_name_H-M   'P 1'
#
loop_
_entity.id
_entity.type
_entity.pdbx_description
1 polymer ?
#
loop_
_entity_poly.entity_id
_entity_poly.type
_entity_poly.pdbx_seq_one_letter_code
_entity_poly.pdbx_strand_id
1 'polypeptide(L)'
;MAKPSRNSLHGVSFDGYYTLLSSQPHTMVSMAIENVNRFHYDVAEWRSRTRTQRFIYPNLASTGKNYMHHISWRTISMPVSLDQESSSPQLEDYSSDDEDAPKTSPLEKPLSSDEALIADSEREKLIKKLSEANQQNRFLKRQLHEKEGALVNFKSELAVMEQEIQALVAMADEIAKYGIPERSRKINGKYIQSHLLSRLEAVHEKVKEQIKDVDAAESKEVSLFWCGMAESVQVMGTFDGWSQGEDLSPEYNGYFTKFSTTLLLRPGRYEIKFLVDGEWQLSPEFPIVGEGLMKNNLLIVE
;
A
#
# COMPACT_ATOMS: atom_id res chain seq x y z
N MET A 1 -86.38 -7.08 -77.05
CA MET A 1 -84.99 -6.76 -77.48
C MET A 1 -84.01 -7.66 -76.69
N ALA A 2 -82.75 -7.91 -77.07
CA ALA A 2 -82.09 -8.01 -78.38
C ALA A 2 -80.65 -8.60 -78.16
N LYS A 3 -80.07 -9.25 -79.18
CA LYS A 3 -78.68 -9.78 -79.26
C LYS A 3 -77.64 -8.63 -79.49
N PRO A 4 -76.31 -8.83 -79.68
CA PRO A 4 -75.40 -10.01 -79.60
C PRO A 4 -74.36 -9.83 -78.45
N SER A 5 -73.11 -10.32 -78.37
CA SER A 5 -72.18 -11.22 -79.14
C SER A 5 -71.17 -11.87 -78.13
N ARG A 6 -70.27 -12.84 -78.34
CA ARG A 6 -69.61 -13.55 -79.48
C ARG A 6 -68.44 -12.85 -80.22
N ASN A 7 -67.19 -13.27 -79.92
CA ASN A 7 -66.00 -13.48 -80.80
C ASN A 7 -64.74 -13.73 -79.91
N SER A 8 -63.67 -14.43 -80.32
CA SER A 8 -63.47 -15.45 -81.37
C SER A 8 -62.25 -16.34 -81.05
N LEU A 9 -62.23 -17.56 -81.59
CA LEU A 9 -61.13 -18.53 -81.55
C LEU A 9 -59.84 -18.04 -82.25
N HIS A 10 -58.67 -18.56 -81.83
CA HIS A 10 -57.58 -19.25 -82.57
C HIS A 10 -56.43 -19.55 -81.55
N GLY A 11 -55.59 -20.59 -81.62
CA GLY A 11 -55.56 -21.78 -82.50
C GLY A 11 -54.11 -22.22 -82.82
N VAL A 12 -53.78 -23.52 -82.69
CA VAL A 12 -52.48 -24.19 -83.00
C VAL A 12 -51.33 -23.84 -82.00
N SER A 13 -50.49 -24.73 -81.40
CA SER A 13 -50.16 -26.18 -81.43
C SER A 13 -48.81 -26.57 -82.08
N PHE A 14 -48.22 -27.71 -81.64
CA PHE A 14 -46.90 -28.28 -82.01
C PHE A 14 -45.68 -27.49 -81.48
N ASP A 15 -44.53 -28.07 -81.10
CA ASP A 15 -44.00 -29.45 -80.98
C ASP A 15 -42.95 -29.47 -79.81
N GLY A 16 -42.30 -30.56 -79.36
CA GLY A 16 -42.36 -31.98 -79.69
C GLY A 16 -41.15 -32.78 -79.13
N TYR A 17 -41.40 -33.98 -78.56
CA TYR A 17 -40.55 -35.19 -78.51
C TYR A 17 -39.06 -35.22 -78.04
N TYR A 18 -38.77 -36.15 -77.10
CA TYR A 18 -37.48 -36.83 -76.76
C TYR A 18 -36.33 -35.95 -76.16
N THR A 19 -35.35 -36.45 -75.38
CA THR A 19 -34.99 -37.82 -74.90
C THR A 19 -34.30 -37.77 -73.50
N LEU A 20 -34.14 -38.92 -72.83
CA LEU A 20 -33.33 -39.09 -71.60
C LEU A 20 -31.83 -39.34 -71.93
N LEU A 21 -30.88 -38.92 -71.06
CA LEU A 21 -29.84 -39.78 -70.42
C LEU A 21 -28.63 -39.06 -69.76
N SER A 22 -28.05 -39.77 -68.78
CA SER A 22 -26.64 -39.81 -68.33
C SER A 22 -25.91 -38.65 -67.60
N SER A 23 -25.67 -38.92 -66.32
CA SER A 23 -24.60 -38.54 -65.38
C SER A 23 -23.20 -38.07 -65.88
N GLN A 24 -22.64 -37.11 -65.10
CA GLN A 24 -21.24 -37.03 -64.57
C GLN A 24 -20.04 -36.70 -65.52
N PRO A 25 -18.87 -36.25 -64.99
CA PRO A 25 -18.61 -35.35 -63.85
C PRO A 25 -17.43 -34.34 -64.07
N HIS A 26 -16.98 -33.66 -62.99
CA HIS A 26 -15.84 -32.70 -62.88
C HIS A 26 -16.09 -31.31 -63.53
N THR A 27 -15.42 -30.20 -63.16
CA THR A 27 -14.19 -29.94 -62.38
C THR A 27 -14.34 -28.80 -61.33
N MET A 28 -13.35 -28.61 -60.45
CA MET A 28 -13.20 -27.37 -59.68
C MET A 28 -12.76 -26.20 -60.58
N VAL A 29 -13.32 -25.01 -60.35
CA VAL A 29 -12.78 -23.73 -60.81
C VAL A 29 -12.79 -22.76 -59.64
N SER A 30 -11.62 -22.19 -59.32
CA SER A 30 -11.49 -21.13 -58.32
C SER A 30 -11.89 -19.77 -58.92
N MET A 31 -12.72 -19.01 -58.21
CA MET A 31 -12.90 -17.58 -58.49
C MET A 31 -12.51 -16.78 -57.25
N ALA A 32 -11.37 -16.10 -57.34
CA ALA A 32 -11.03 -15.01 -56.44
C ALA A 32 -11.68 -13.73 -56.98
N ILE A 33 -12.40 -13.01 -56.11
CA ILE A 33 -12.82 -11.62 -56.33
C ILE A 33 -12.45 -10.85 -55.05
N GLU A 34 -11.98 -9.63 -55.24
CA GLU A 34 -11.18 -8.91 -54.24
C GLU A 34 -11.98 -8.09 -53.22
N ASN A 35 -11.25 -7.62 -52.20
CA ASN A 35 -11.68 -6.80 -51.08
C ASN A 35 -12.67 -5.67 -51.42
N VAL A 36 -13.67 -5.48 -50.56
CA VAL A 36 -14.22 -4.15 -50.25
C VAL A 36 -14.35 -4.00 -48.72
N ASN A 37 -13.81 -2.88 -48.21
CA ASN A 37 -14.01 -2.31 -46.87
C ASN A 37 -13.69 -3.18 -45.64
N ARG A 38 -12.38 -3.29 -45.35
CA ARG A 38 -11.81 -3.46 -44.01
C ARG A 38 -12.31 -2.34 -43.08
N PHE A 39 -13.05 -2.66 -42.01
CA PHE A 39 -13.25 -1.72 -40.90
C PHE A 39 -11.94 -1.50 -40.13
N HIS A 40 -11.59 -0.24 -39.89
CA HIS A 40 -10.38 0.13 -39.16
C HIS A 40 -10.66 0.11 -37.65
N TYR A 41 -10.12 -0.90 -36.95
CA TYR A 41 -9.86 -0.80 -35.51
C TYR A 41 -8.37 -0.48 -35.34
N ASP A 42 -8.08 0.69 -34.78
CA ASP A 42 -6.71 1.16 -34.58
C ASP A 42 -6.13 0.55 -33.29
N VAL A 43 -5.54 -0.64 -33.44
CA VAL A 43 -4.83 -1.30 -32.34
C VAL A 43 -3.44 -0.67 -32.21
N ALA A 44 -3.36 0.38 -31.40
CA ALA A 44 -2.10 1.06 -31.09
C ALA A 44 -1.07 0.06 -30.53
N GLU A 45 0.04 -0.11 -31.26
CA GLU A 45 1.11 -1.07 -30.93
C GLU A 45 1.82 -0.67 -29.63
N TRP A 46 1.32 -1.13 -28.48
CA TRP A 46 1.91 -0.90 -27.16
C TRP A 46 3.28 -1.59 -27.04
N ARG A 47 4.32 -0.88 -27.51
CA ARG A 47 5.72 -1.27 -27.38
C ARG A 47 6.21 -1.10 -25.94
N SER A 48 5.77 -2.01 -25.07
CA SER A 48 6.30 -2.19 -23.72
C SER A 48 7.81 -2.46 -23.79
N ARG A 49 8.60 -1.39 -23.64
CA ARG A 49 10.07 -1.42 -23.74
C ARG A 49 10.69 -1.96 -22.44
N THR A 50 10.35 -3.20 -22.11
CA THR A 50 10.79 -3.91 -20.91
C THR A 50 12.30 -4.14 -20.95
N ARG A 51 13.06 -3.21 -20.34
CA ARG A 51 14.50 -3.33 -20.12
C ARG A 51 14.76 -4.45 -19.12
N THR A 52 14.92 -5.67 -19.63
CA THR A 52 15.14 -6.90 -18.84
C THR A 52 16.52 -6.91 -18.17
N GLN A 53 16.63 -6.19 -17.06
CA GLN A 53 17.75 -6.29 -16.13
C GLN A 53 17.74 -7.71 -15.51
N ARG A 54 18.59 -8.61 -16.01
CA ARG A 54 18.72 -9.99 -15.49
C ARG A 54 19.23 -9.97 -14.05
N PHE A 55 18.33 -10.13 -13.08
CA PHE A 55 18.69 -10.53 -11.72
C PHE A 55 18.75 -12.05 -11.62
N ILE A 56 19.92 -12.57 -11.27
CA ILE A 56 20.17 -14.00 -11.12
C ILE A 56 19.73 -14.42 -9.71
N TYR A 57 18.62 -15.14 -9.60
CA TYR A 57 18.24 -15.83 -8.38
C TYR A 57 18.88 -17.23 -8.36
N PRO A 58 19.68 -17.59 -7.34
CA PRO A 58 20.02 -18.98 -7.09
C PRO A 58 18.78 -19.72 -6.58
N ASN A 59 18.38 -20.78 -7.27
CA ASN A 59 17.27 -21.63 -6.82
C ASN A 59 17.64 -22.38 -5.54
N LEU A 60 16.78 -22.28 -4.52
CA LEU A 60 16.75 -23.27 -3.43
C LEU A 60 15.30 -23.76 -3.25
N ALA A 61 14.96 -24.84 -3.96
CA ALA A 61 13.66 -25.48 -3.82
C ALA A 61 13.64 -26.35 -2.56
N SER A 62 12.68 -26.10 -1.66
CA SER A 62 12.36 -27.02 -0.56
C SER A 62 10.86 -27.04 -0.30
N THR A 63 10.31 -28.22 -0.07
CA THR A 63 8.87 -28.48 -0.03
C THR A 63 8.27 -28.26 1.36
N GLY A 64 7.35 -27.30 1.42
CA GLY A 64 6.11 -27.32 2.21
C GLY A 64 6.13 -27.80 3.67
N LYS A 65 5.85 -26.87 4.59
CA LYS A 65 4.83 -27.00 5.64
C LYS A 65 4.49 -25.63 6.24
N ASN A 66 3.21 -25.39 6.49
CA ASN A 66 2.77 -24.19 7.18
C ASN A 66 3.10 -24.30 8.67
N TYR A 67 3.88 -23.36 9.19
CA TYR A 67 3.97 -23.08 10.63
C TYR A 67 3.96 -21.56 10.83
N MET A 68 3.01 -21.07 11.64
CA MET A 68 3.02 -19.67 12.06
C MET A 68 4.21 -19.45 12.99
N HIS A 69 5.20 -18.67 12.55
CA HIS A 69 6.23 -18.18 13.44
C HIS A 69 5.73 -16.93 14.19
N HIS A 70 5.41 -17.14 15.47
CA HIS A 70 5.37 -16.08 16.47
C HIS A 70 6.67 -15.27 16.39
N ILE A 71 6.59 -14.00 16.00
CA ILE A 71 7.74 -13.10 15.93
C ILE A 71 8.09 -12.66 17.36
N SER A 72 8.92 -13.47 18.01
CA SER A 72 9.46 -13.17 19.33
C SER A 72 10.41 -11.98 19.24
N TRP A 73 9.94 -10.78 19.56
CA TRP A 73 10.83 -9.64 19.79
C TRP A 73 11.76 -9.96 20.94
N ARG A 74 13.01 -10.33 20.62
CA ARG A 74 14.04 -10.64 21.61
C ARG A 74 14.64 -9.34 22.10
N THR A 75 13.98 -8.68 23.04
CA THR A 75 14.45 -7.47 23.72
C THR A 75 15.87 -7.70 24.25
N ILE A 76 16.85 -6.95 23.73
CA ILE A 76 18.24 -7.03 24.20
C ILE A 76 18.38 -6.11 25.40
N SER A 77 17.86 -6.56 26.55
CA SER A 77 18.20 -5.98 27.84
C SER A 77 19.64 -6.36 28.18
N MET A 78 20.55 -5.37 28.22
CA MET A 78 21.90 -5.59 28.71
C MET A 78 21.85 -5.83 30.23
N PRO A 79 22.41 -6.96 30.75
CA PRO A 79 22.56 -7.11 32.18
C PRO A 79 23.67 -6.19 32.69
N VAL A 80 23.41 -5.44 33.76
CA VAL A 80 24.47 -4.81 34.53
C VAL A 80 25.13 -5.90 35.37
N SER A 81 26.31 -6.34 34.95
CA SER A 81 27.23 -7.02 35.87
C SER A 81 27.79 -5.98 36.83
N LEU A 82 27.34 -6.04 38.09
CA LEU A 82 28.27 -5.82 39.19
C LEU A 82 29.34 -6.92 39.20
N ASP A 83 30.36 -6.70 40.03
CA ASP A 83 31.40 -7.63 40.49
C ASP A 83 32.81 -7.42 39.91
N GLN A 84 33.43 -6.33 40.36
CA GLN A 84 34.85 -6.39 40.75
C GLN A 84 35.07 -5.54 42.01
N GLU A 85 35.35 -6.22 43.13
CA GLU A 85 35.60 -5.61 44.44
C GLU A 85 37.04 -5.07 44.58
N SER A 86 37.36 -4.56 45.78
CA SER A 86 38.69 -4.16 46.30
C SER A 86 39.12 -2.71 46.03
N SER A 87 39.47 -1.90 47.04
CA SER A 87 39.33 -2.07 48.50
C SER A 87 39.26 -0.69 49.18
N SER A 88 38.52 -0.58 50.29
CA SER A 88 38.50 0.62 51.13
C SER A 88 39.64 0.62 52.16
N PRO A 89 40.43 1.71 52.30
CA PRO A 89 41.18 1.99 53.51
C PRO A 89 40.21 2.29 54.67
N GLN A 90 40.67 2.05 55.90
CA GLN A 90 39.85 2.21 57.11
C GLN A 90 39.69 3.69 57.53
N LEU A 91 38.61 3.95 58.27
CA LEU A 91 38.46 5.13 59.11
C LEU A 91 39.37 4.96 60.34
N GLU A 92 40.37 5.82 60.52
CA GLU A 92 40.98 6.07 61.83
C GLU A 92 40.57 7.46 62.33
N ASP A 93 40.21 7.52 63.61
CA ASP A 93 39.77 8.72 64.32
C ASP A 93 40.92 9.22 65.20
N TYR A 94 41.47 10.39 64.88
CA TYR A 94 42.35 11.13 65.78
C TYR A 94 42.09 12.64 65.67
N SER A 95 41.60 13.21 66.76
CA SER A 95 41.45 14.64 66.96
C SER A 95 42.73 15.27 67.51
N SER A 96 43.13 16.42 66.96
CA SER A 96 43.94 17.45 67.62
C SER A 96 43.75 18.79 66.90
N ASP A 97 43.83 19.89 67.63
CA ASP A 97 43.77 21.25 67.09
C ASP A 97 45.01 21.59 66.23
N ASP A 98 44.84 22.50 65.26
CA ASP A 98 45.48 23.83 65.32
C ASP A 98 44.80 24.82 64.33
N GLU A 99 45.03 26.12 64.54
CA GLU A 99 44.37 27.26 63.87
C GLU A 99 45.03 27.74 62.56
N ASP A 100 44.43 28.80 61.98
CA ASP A 100 44.90 29.69 60.91
C ASP A 100 44.52 29.43 59.43
N ALA A 101 44.34 30.55 58.72
CA ALA A 101 43.69 30.70 57.40
C ALA A 101 44.73 31.08 56.30
N PRO A 102 44.40 31.28 54.99
CA PRO A 102 43.06 31.38 54.40
C PRO A 102 42.79 30.73 53.01
N LYS A 103 41.50 30.64 52.69
CA LYS A 103 40.85 30.65 51.35
C LYS A 103 41.74 30.44 50.11
N THR A 104 41.60 29.27 49.48
CA THR A 104 41.76 29.12 48.02
C THR A 104 40.45 28.64 47.39
N SER A 105 40.11 29.15 46.22
CA SER A 105 38.99 28.65 45.41
C SER A 105 39.27 27.22 44.91
N PRO A 106 38.24 26.40 44.64
CA PRO A 106 38.40 25.18 43.88
C PRO A 106 38.78 25.55 42.43
N LEU A 107 40.09 25.61 42.17
CA LEU A 107 40.59 25.75 40.80
C LEU A 107 40.30 24.43 40.07
N GLU A 108 39.67 24.52 38.91
CA GLU A 108 39.46 23.38 38.02
C GLU A 108 40.81 22.75 37.69
N LYS A 109 41.02 21.48 38.06
CA LYS A 109 42.18 20.74 37.59
C LYS A 109 42.05 20.61 36.07
N PRO A 110 43.05 21.05 35.26
CA PRO A 110 43.04 20.73 33.84
C PRO A 110 43.09 19.21 33.69
N LEU A 111 42.25 18.67 32.81
CA LEU A 111 42.27 17.26 32.43
C LEU A 111 43.68 16.86 31.97
N SER A 112 44.08 15.65 32.30
CA SER A 112 45.33 15.09 31.77
C SER A 112 45.27 15.07 30.24
N SER A 113 46.42 15.30 29.59
CA SER A 113 46.49 15.32 28.12
C SER A 113 46.00 14.00 27.51
N ASP A 114 46.19 12.88 28.21
CA ASP A 114 45.73 11.56 27.78
C ASP A 114 44.21 11.39 27.94
N GLU A 115 43.61 11.96 28.99
CA GLU A 115 42.16 11.94 29.23
C GLU A 115 41.40 12.72 28.14
N ALA A 116 41.94 13.87 27.73
CA ALA A 116 41.41 14.65 26.62
C ALA A 116 41.48 13.87 25.28
N LEU A 117 42.62 13.26 24.97
CA LEU A 117 42.81 12.46 23.75
C LEU A 117 41.92 11.21 23.71
N ILE A 118 41.69 10.56 24.86
CA ILE A 118 40.73 9.45 24.98
C ILE A 118 39.32 9.95 24.67
N ALA A 119 38.88 11.04 25.31
CA ALA A 119 37.54 11.62 25.11
C ALA A 119 37.30 12.07 23.66
N ASP A 120 38.29 12.66 22.99
CA ASP A 120 38.21 13.02 21.57
C ASP A 120 38.11 11.78 20.67
N SER A 121 38.87 10.72 20.97
CA SER A 121 38.75 9.45 20.24
C SER A 121 37.36 8.80 20.41
N GLU A 122 36.67 9.05 21.52
CA GLU A 122 35.30 8.57 21.74
C GLU A 122 34.26 9.46 21.05
N ARG A 123 34.45 10.78 21.08
CA ARG A 123 33.65 11.74 20.29
C ARG A 123 33.71 11.40 18.80
N GLU A 124 34.88 11.10 18.25
CA GLU A 124 35.03 10.69 16.84
C GLU A 124 34.24 9.38 16.54
N LYS A 125 34.38 8.35 17.39
CA LYS A 125 33.63 7.09 17.25
C LYS A 125 32.11 7.33 17.29
N LEU A 126 31.63 8.24 18.14
CA LEU A 126 30.21 8.60 18.24
C LEU A 126 29.73 9.39 17.03
N ILE A 127 30.48 10.40 16.57
CA ILE A 127 30.19 11.18 15.35
C ILE A 127 30.14 10.26 14.12
N LYS A 128 31.06 9.29 14.03
CA LYS A 128 31.06 8.27 12.97
C LYS A 128 29.80 7.41 13.03
N LYS A 129 29.47 6.80 14.17
CA LYS A 129 28.24 6.01 14.34
C LYS A 129 26.97 6.81 14.03
N LEU A 130 26.92 8.08 14.44
CA LEU A 130 25.80 8.98 14.19
C LEU A 130 25.66 9.31 12.69
N SER A 131 26.77 9.52 11.96
CA SER A 131 26.72 9.74 10.52
C SER A 131 26.35 8.48 9.72
N GLU A 132 26.84 7.30 10.14
CA GLU A 132 26.44 5.99 9.60
C GLU A 132 24.94 5.72 9.82
N ALA A 133 24.43 5.92 11.04
CA ALA A 133 23.00 5.78 11.35
C ALA A 133 22.12 6.78 10.56
N ASN A 134 22.56 8.04 10.43
CA ASN A 134 21.86 9.03 9.63
C ASN A 134 21.87 8.71 8.13
N GLN A 135 22.94 8.09 7.60
CA GLN A 135 22.96 7.57 6.24
C GLN A 135 21.97 6.41 6.05
N GLN A 136 21.90 5.49 7.01
CA GLN A 136 20.93 4.39 7.00
C GLN A 136 19.48 4.91 7.06
N ASN A 137 19.18 5.85 7.97
CA ASN A 137 17.85 6.48 8.05
C ASN A 137 17.45 7.18 6.75
N ARG A 138 18.37 7.91 6.11
CA ARG A 138 18.13 8.54 4.79
C ARG A 138 17.94 7.53 3.66
N PHE A 139 18.55 6.34 3.75
CA PHE A 139 18.34 5.26 2.80
C PHE A 139 16.98 4.57 3.00
N LEU A 140 16.63 4.25 4.24
CA LEU A 140 15.35 3.63 4.60
C LEU A 140 14.15 4.53 4.27
N LYS A 141 14.21 5.84 4.58
CA LYS A 141 13.13 6.79 4.21
C LYS A 141 12.91 6.86 2.69
N ARG A 142 13.96 6.70 1.86
CA ARG A 142 13.82 6.61 0.39
C ARG A 142 13.19 5.30 -0.05
N GLN A 143 13.65 4.16 0.49
CA GLN A 143 13.06 2.86 0.16
C GLN A 143 11.58 2.78 0.55
N LEU A 144 11.19 3.38 1.67
CA LEU A 144 9.80 3.48 2.10
C LEU A 144 8.95 4.26 1.06
N HIS A 145 9.38 5.46 0.67
CA HIS A 145 8.70 6.26 -0.37
C HIS A 145 8.66 5.56 -1.74
N GLU A 146 9.71 4.84 -2.14
CA GLU A 146 9.72 4.01 -3.36
C GLU A 146 8.69 2.86 -3.29
N LYS A 147 8.44 2.30 -2.10
CA LYS A 147 7.47 1.22 -1.88
C LYS A 147 6.04 1.73 -1.80
N GLU A 148 5.82 2.89 -1.21
CA GLU A 148 4.51 3.57 -1.17
C GLU A 148 4.06 3.97 -2.59
N GLY A 149 4.94 4.58 -3.38
CA GLY A 149 4.65 4.88 -4.79
C GLY A 149 4.37 3.62 -5.63
N ALA A 150 5.03 2.50 -5.34
CA ALA A 150 4.71 1.22 -5.97
C ALA A 150 3.35 0.66 -5.52
N LEU A 151 2.98 0.80 -4.24
CA LEU A 151 1.70 0.37 -3.68
C LEU A 151 0.53 1.12 -4.33
N VAL A 152 0.63 2.45 -4.49
CA VAL A 152 -0.39 3.27 -5.17
C VAL A 152 -0.58 2.85 -6.63
N ASN A 153 0.52 2.55 -7.34
CA ASN A 153 0.43 2.01 -8.71
C ASN A 153 -0.31 0.66 -8.73
N PHE A 154 0.10 -0.31 -7.89
CA PHE A 154 -0.58 -1.61 -7.80
C PHE A 154 -2.06 -1.50 -7.38
N LYS A 155 -2.42 -0.54 -6.52
CA LYS A 155 -3.81 -0.23 -6.17
C LYS A 155 -4.64 0.17 -7.39
N SER A 156 -4.09 1.06 -8.22
CA SER A 156 -4.76 1.47 -9.46
C SER A 156 -4.90 0.34 -10.49
N GLU A 157 -3.88 -0.52 -10.63
CA GLU A 157 -3.95 -1.71 -11.49
C GLU A 157 -5.00 -2.71 -11.00
N LEU A 158 -5.08 -2.94 -9.68
CA LEU A 158 -6.10 -3.79 -9.05
C LEU A 158 -7.52 -3.25 -9.27
N ALA A 159 -7.73 -1.94 -9.12
CA ALA A 159 -9.04 -1.31 -9.31
C ALA A 159 -9.55 -1.41 -10.76
N VAL A 160 -8.66 -1.31 -11.76
CA VAL A 160 -9.02 -1.55 -13.17
C VAL A 160 -9.42 -3.01 -13.38
N MET A 161 -8.66 -3.96 -12.83
CA MET A 161 -9.00 -5.38 -12.92
C MET A 161 -10.31 -5.73 -12.19
N GLU A 162 -10.62 -5.11 -11.04
CA GLU A 162 -11.91 -5.28 -10.36
C GLU A 162 -13.06 -4.88 -11.28
N GLN A 163 -12.97 -3.71 -11.92
CA GLN A 163 -14.01 -3.20 -12.83
C GLN A 163 -14.20 -4.10 -14.07
N GLU A 164 -13.12 -4.59 -14.68
CA GLU A 164 -13.20 -5.57 -15.77
C GLU A 164 -13.88 -6.88 -15.33
N ILE A 165 -13.51 -7.39 -14.16
CA ILE A 165 -14.13 -8.60 -13.58
C ILE A 165 -15.60 -8.36 -13.23
N GLN A 166 -15.95 -7.18 -12.72
CA GLN A 166 -17.34 -6.81 -12.39
C GLN A 166 -18.22 -6.77 -13.65
N ALA A 167 -17.70 -6.23 -14.76
CA ALA A 167 -18.38 -6.26 -16.05
C ALA A 167 -18.55 -7.71 -16.59
N LEU A 168 -17.53 -8.56 -16.42
CA LEU A 168 -17.62 -9.99 -16.75
C LEU A 168 -18.64 -10.74 -15.88
N VAL A 169 -18.75 -10.42 -14.59
CA VAL A 169 -19.76 -10.98 -13.67
C VAL A 169 -21.17 -10.58 -14.15
N ALA A 170 -21.39 -9.30 -14.48
CA ALA A 170 -22.70 -8.82 -14.96
C ALA A 170 -23.13 -9.54 -16.25
N MET A 171 -22.24 -9.64 -17.25
CA MET A 171 -22.53 -10.39 -18.48
C MET A 171 -22.76 -11.89 -18.22
N ALA A 172 -22.01 -12.51 -17.30
CA ALA A 172 -22.21 -13.92 -16.94
C ALA A 172 -23.54 -14.17 -16.20
N ASP A 173 -24.02 -13.20 -15.42
CA ASP A 173 -25.32 -13.23 -14.74
C ASP A 173 -26.48 -13.08 -15.73
N GLU A 174 -26.40 -12.15 -16.68
CA GLU A 174 -27.35 -12.06 -17.79
C GLU A 174 -27.42 -13.36 -18.61
N ILE A 175 -26.27 -13.95 -18.94
CA ILE A 175 -26.16 -15.23 -19.66
C ILE A 175 -26.67 -16.42 -18.82
N ALA A 176 -26.58 -16.36 -17.48
CA ALA A 176 -27.13 -17.38 -16.59
C ALA A 176 -28.65 -17.24 -16.38
N LYS A 177 -29.20 -16.02 -16.53
CA LYS A 177 -30.64 -15.72 -16.48
C LYS A 177 -31.35 -15.99 -17.80
N TYR A 178 -30.69 -15.78 -18.94
CA TYR A 178 -31.23 -16.17 -20.25
C TYR A 178 -31.42 -17.69 -20.35
N GLY A 179 -32.55 -18.11 -20.92
CA GLY A 179 -33.01 -19.50 -20.89
C GLY A 179 -31.97 -20.50 -21.38
N ILE A 180 -31.68 -21.50 -20.54
CA ILE A 180 -30.57 -22.44 -20.73
C ILE A 180 -30.69 -23.17 -22.09
N PRO A 181 -29.75 -22.98 -23.03
CA PRO A 181 -29.75 -23.67 -24.31
C PRO A 181 -29.82 -25.19 -24.15
N GLU A 182 -30.61 -25.85 -24.99
CA GLU A 182 -31.04 -27.25 -24.87
C GLU A 182 -29.88 -28.29 -24.85
N ARG A 183 -28.69 -27.90 -25.32
CA ARG A 183 -27.45 -28.71 -25.33
C ARG A 183 -26.35 -28.18 -24.40
N SER A 184 -26.71 -27.35 -23.41
CA SER A 184 -25.75 -26.75 -22.47
C SER A 184 -25.02 -27.80 -21.64
N ARG A 185 -23.68 -27.82 -21.75
CA ARG A 185 -22.81 -28.68 -20.95
C ARG A 185 -22.99 -28.40 -19.45
N LYS A 186 -22.93 -29.47 -18.64
CA LYS A 186 -22.80 -29.38 -17.18
C LYS A 186 -21.35 -29.58 -16.73
N ILE A 187 -20.99 -28.93 -15.62
CA ILE A 187 -19.71 -29.03 -14.91
C ILE A 187 -20.04 -29.12 -13.43
N ASN A 188 -19.64 -30.22 -12.78
CA ASN A 188 -19.94 -30.53 -11.37
C ASN A 188 -21.44 -30.32 -11.02
N GLY A 189 -22.34 -30.83 -11.88
CA GLY A 189 -23.80 -30.71 -11.72
C GLY A 189 -24.41 -29.36 -12.12
N LYS A 190 -23.69 -28.25 -11.97
CA LYS A 190 -24.10 -26.92 -12.48
C LYS A 190 -24.05 -26.88 -14.01
N TYR A 191 -24.84 -26.00 -14.63
CA TYR A 191 -24.70 -25.68 -16.06
C TYR A 191 -23.47 -24.78 -16.28
N ILE A 192 -22.89 -24.80 -17.47
CA ILE A 192 -21.64 -24.06 -17.76
C ILE A 192 -21.77 -22.54 -17.52
N GLN A 193 -22.94 -21.96 -17.77
CA GLN A 193 -23.25 -20.55 -17.52
C GLN A 193 -23.17 -20.22 -16.02
N SER A 194 -23.93 -20.93 -15.18
CA SER A 194 -23.93 -20.72 -13.72
C SER A 194 -22.67 -21.24 -13.01
N HIS A 195 -21.88 -22.10 -13.68
CA HIS A 195 -20.53 -22.43 -13.23
C HIS A 195 -19.53 -21.30 -13.53
N LEU A 196 -19.61 -20.67 -14.70
CA LEU A 196 -18.78 -19.51 -15.05
C LEU A 196 -19.06 -18.33 -14.11
N LEU A 197 -20.33 -18.00 -13.87
CA LEU A 197 -20.73 -16.95 -12.92
C LEU A 197 -20.10 -17.18 -11.54
N SER A 198 -20.31 -18.35 -10.92
CA SER A 198 -19.71 -18.68 -9.61
C SER A 198 -18.19 -18.81 -9.60
N ARG A 199 -17.52 -18.81 -10.77
CA ARG A 199 -16.06 -18.73 -10.86
C ARG A 199 -15.58 -17.28 -11.00
N LEU A 200 -16.35 -16.41 -11.65
CA LEU A 200 -16.07 -14.98 -11.74
C LEU A 200 -16.38 -14.27 -10.41
N GLU A 201 -17.52 -14.57 -9.77
CA GLU A 201 -17.87 -14.09 -8.41
C GLU A 201 -16.75 -14.39 -7.40
N ALA A 202 -16.20 -15.61 -7.43
CA ALA A 202 -15.13 -16.05 -6.53
C ALA A 202 -13.75 -15.42 -6.85
N VAL A 203 -13.56 -14.84 -8.04
CA VAL A 203 -12.36 -14.07 -8.39
C VAL A 203 -12.58 -12.58 -8.03
N HIS A 204 -13.78 -12.05 -8.27
CA HIS A 204 -14.20 -10.70 -7.89
C HIS A 204 -14.00 -10.45 -6.39
N GLU A 205 -14.60 -11.27 -5.53
CA GLU A 205 -14.47 -11.07 -4.08
C GLU A 205 -13.03 -11.28 -3.58
N LYS A 206 -12.19 -12.05 -4.28
CA LYS A 206 -10.77 -12.16 -3.96
C LYS A 206 -10.00 -10.88 -4.34
N VAL A 207 -10.21 -10.31 -5.53
CA VAL A 207 -9.55 -9.05 -5.92
C VAL A 207 -9.97 -7.92 -4.96
N LYS A 208 -11.24 -7.88 -4.60
CA LYS A 208 -11.83 -6.95 -3.62
C LYS A 208 -11.36 -7.17 -2.18
N GLU A 209 -10.97 -8.38 -1.80
CA GLU A 209 -10.25 -8.67 -0.55
C GLU A 209 -8.82 -8.08 -0.62
N GLN A 210 -8.10 -8.31 -1.72
CA GLN A 210 -6.76 -7.76 -1.93
C GLN A 210 -6.73 -6.22 -2.01
N ILE A 211 -7.78 -5.58 -2.53
CA ILE A 211 -7.91 -4.12 -2.52
C ILE A 211 -8.03 -3.59 -1.08
N LYS A 212 -8.81 -4.24 -0.20
CA LYS A 212 -8.92 -3.86 1.23
C LYS A 212 -7.60 -4.03 1.98
N ASP A 213 -6.84 -5.09 1.69
CA ASP A 213 -5.50 -5.30 2.27
C ASP A 213 -4.54 -4.16 1.88
N VAL A 214 -4.67 -3.65 0.64
CA VAL A 214 -3.90 -2.51 0.14
C VAL A 214 -4.41 -1.19 0.73
N ASP A 215 -5.72 -0.98 0.86
CA ASP A 215 -6.32 0.20 1.52
C ASP A 215 -5.92 0.32 3.00
N ALA A 216 -5.80 -0.81 3.71
CA ALA A 216 -5.31 -0.86 5.08
C ALA A 216 -3.78 -0.68 5.20
N ALA A 217 -3.05 -0.87 4.11
CA ALA A 217 -1.60 -0.66 4.05
C ALA A 217 -1.21 0.75 3.55
N GLU A 218 -2.11 1.47 2.88
CA GLU A 218 -1.92 2.83 2.37
C GLU A 218 -1.94 3.87 3.50
N SER A 219 -1.02 4.84 3.44
CA SER A 219 -1.01 6.00 4.33
C SER A 219 -1.92 7.12 3.80
N LYS A 220 -2.76 7.67 4.68
CA LYS A 220 -3.68 8.77 4.40
C LYS A 220 -3.16 10.07 5.04
N GLU A 221 -3.43 11.20 4.38
CA GLU A 221 -3.15 12.52 4.94
C GLU A 221 -4.16 12.88 6.03
N VAL A 222 -3.65 13.17 7.22
CA VAL A 222 -4.44 13.47 8.42
C VAL A 222 -4.03 14.84 8.96
N SER A 223 -4.85 15.85 8.70
CA SER A 223 -4.63 17.20 9.19
C SER A 223 -4.94 17.30 10.69
N LEU A 224 -3.95 17.67 11.49
CA LEU A 224 -4.07 17.97 12.91
C LEU A 224 -3.96 19.47 13.17
N PHE A 225 -4.60 19.94 14.24
CA PHE A 225 -4.47 21.32 14.68
C PHE A 225 -4.55 21.46 16.20
N TRP A 226 -4.00 22.56 16.70
CA TRP A 226 -4.07 23.00 18.09
C TRP A 226 -4.29 24.53 18.10
N CYS A 227 -5.11 25.04 19.02
CA CYS A 227 -5.52 26.44 19.05
C CYS A 227 -5.19 27.06 20.40
N GLY A 228 -4.44 28.17 20.41
CA GLY A 228 -4.11 28.86 21.65
C GLY A 228 -3.08 29.98 21.48
N MET A 229 -2.42 30.32 22.59
CA MET A 229 -1.23 31.17 22.62
C MET A 229 -0.04 30.28 22.98
N ALA A 230 0.92 30.19 22.07
CA ALA A 230 2.18 29.47 22.23
C ALA A 230 3.22 30.08 21.27
N GLU A 231 4.51 29.84 21.51
CA GLU A 231 5.59 30.11 20.55
C GLU A 231 5.81 28.91 19.62
N SER A 232 5.67 27.70 20.15
CA SER A 232 6.01 26.42 19.52
C SER A 232 5.03 25.32 19.93
N VAL A 233 4.61 24.51 18.95
CA VAL A 233 3.75 23.34 19.18
C VAL A 233 4.24 22.17 18.33
N GLN A 234 4.48 21.04 18.96
CA GLN A 234 4.84 19.77 18.34
C GLN A 234 3.82 18.69 18.73
N VAL A 235 3.52 17.75 17.84
CA VAL A 235 2.71 16.57 18.15
C VAL A 235 3.59 15.32 18.18
N MET A 236 3.49 14.52 19.25
CA MET A 236 4.15 13.21 19.39
C MET A 236 3.10 12.14 19.62
N GLY A 237 3.39 10.86 19.31
CA GLY A 237 2.42 9.80 19.56
C GLY A 237 2.87 8.37 19.30
N THR A 238 1.92 7.43 19.26
CA THR A 238 2.22 6.03 18.93
C THR A 238 2.53 5.81 17.45
N PHE A 239 2.38 6.83 16.59
CA PHE A 239 2.73 6.74 15.17
C PHE A 239 4.24 6.74 14.91
N ASP A 240 5.01 7.51 15.69
CA ASP A 240 6.47 7.57 15.65
C ASP A 240 7.13 6.86 16.86
N GLY A 241 6.32 6.27 17.73
CA GLY A 241 6.77 5.61 18.96
C GLY A 241 7.23 6.60 20.05
N TRP A 242 6.68 7.83 20.04
CA TRP A 242 7.02 8.92 20.97
C TRP A 242 8.51 9.33 20.91
N SER A 243 9.07 9.50 19.71
CA SER A 243 10.53 9.58 19.50
C SER A 243 11.03 10.85 18.81
N GLN A 244 10.35 11.35 17.78
CA GLN A 244 10.73 12.54 17.01
C GLN A 244 9.66 13.63 17.06
N GLY A 245 8.38 13.23 17.02
CA GLY A 245 7.27 14.16 16.77
C GLY A 245 7.30 14.81 15.38
N GLU A 246 6.29 15.63 15.14
CA GLU A 246 6.16 16.51 13.98
C GLU A 246 5.73 17.92 14.43
N ASP A 247 6.36 18.94 13.88
CA ASP A 247 6.11 20.34 14.27
C ASP A 247 4.85 20.89 13.59
N LEU A 248 4.12 21.76 14.28
CA LEU A 248 2.93 22.42 13.73
C LEU A 248 3.26 23.84 13.26
N SER A 249 2.84 24.16 12.04
CA SER A 249 2.99 25.49 11.46
C SER A 249 1.96 26.47 12.05
N PRO A 250 2.38 27.65 12.54
CA PRO A 250 1.47 28.67 13.09
C PRO A 250 0.73 29.47 12.00
N GLU A 251 -0.60 29.51 12.11
CA GLU A 251 -1.52 30.33 11.33
C GLU A 251 -2.19 31.35 12.26
N TYR A 252 -1.89 32.65 12.09
CA TYR A 252 -2.45 33.71 12.94
C TYR A 252 -3.79 34.23 12.39
N ASN A 253 -4.87 34.07 13.17
CA ASN A 253 -6.23 34.43 12.73
C ASN A 253 -6.75 35.79 13.25
N GLY A 254 -5.91 36.55 13.96
CA GLY A 254 -6.28 37.85 14.55
C GLY A 254 -6.73 37.81 16.01
N TYR A 255 -7.11 36.64 16.54
CA TYR A 255 -7.57 36.45 17.92
C TYR A 255 -6.77 35.39 18.68
N PHE A 256 -6.31 34.35 17.98
CA PHE A 256 -5.43 33.30 18.51
C PHE A 256 -4.55 32.75 17.37
N THR A 257 -3.51 32.00 17.74
CA THR A 257 -2.72 31.23 16.76
C THR A 257 -3.31 29.83 16.65
N LYS A 258 -3.63 29.43 15.42
CA LYS A 258 -3.96 28.05 15.07
C LYS A 258 -2.69 27.38 14.56
N PHE A 259 -2.16 26.46 15.32
CA PHE A 259 -1.06 25.60 14.89
C PHE A 259 -1.65 24.44 14.09
N SER A 260 -1.04 24.05 12.97
CA SER A 260 -1.51 22.92 12.16
C SER A 260 -0.40 22.15 11.44
N THR A 261 -0.62 20.86 11.22
CA THR A 261 0.28 19.96 10.46
C THR A 261 -0.52 18.86 9.75
N THR A 262 0.08 18.16 8.80
CA THR A 262 -0.52 17.02 8.10
C THR A 262 0.37 15.80 8.25
N LEU A 263 -0.13 14.75 8.92
CA LEU A 263 0.59 13.49 9.10
C LEU A 263 0.18 12.48 8.03
N LEU A 264 1.13 11.66 7.55
CA LEU A 264 0.84 10.48 6.73
C LEU A 264 0.70 9.25 7.63
N LEU A 265 -0.54 8.84 7.89
CA LEU A 265 -0.87 7.76 8.83
C LEU A 265 -1.71 6.67 8.15
N ARG A 266 -1.47 5.41 8.49
CA ARG A 266 -2.32 4.30 8.00
C ARG A 266 -3.64 4.23 8.80
N PRO A 267 -4.70 3.65 8.26
CA PRO A 267 -5.93 3.39 9.02
C PRO A 267 -5.64 2.69 10.36
N GLY A 268 -6.19 3.21 11.44
CA GLY A 268 -5.79 2.77 12.78
C GLY A 268 -6.21 3.70 13.92
N ARG A 269 -5.68 3.39 15.11
CA ARG A 269 -5.90 4.14 16.36
C ARG A 269 -4.54 4.55 16.91
N TYR A 270 -4.36 5.85 17.10
CA TYR A 270 -3.12 6.44 17.59
C TYR A 270 -3.38 7.21 18.87
N GLU A 271 -2.49 7.09 19.84
CA GLU A 271 -2.45 8.00 20.98
C GLU A 271 -1.48 9.12 20.63
N ILE A 272 -1.89 10.37 20.83
CA ILE A 272 -1.09 11.56 20.54
C ILE A 272 -1.10 12.51 21.75
N LYS A 273 -0.11 13.38 21.83
CA LYS A 273 -0.06 14.48 22.81
C LYS A 273 0.70 15.66 22.23
N PHE A 274 0.34 16.86 22.67
CA PHE A 274 0.96 18.10 22.19
C PHE A 274 2.03 18.54 23.20
N LEU A 275 3.23 18.84 22.68
CA LEU A 275 4.27 19.53 23.42
C LEU A 275 4.18 21.01 23.02
N VAL A 276 3.75 21.84 23.96
CA VAL A 276 3.44 23.27 23.77
C VAL A 276 4.41 24.06 24.63
N ASP A 277 5.35 24.78 24.02
CA ASP A 277 6.42 25.53 24.69
C ASP A 277 7.20 24.70 25.75
N GLY A 278 7.34 23.40 25.50
CA GLY A 278 7.99 22.44 26.39
C GLY A 278 7.08 21.76 27.43
N GLU A 279 5.81 22.16 27.55
CA GLU A 279 4.83 21.53 28.44
C GLU A 279 3.91 20.54 27.71
N TRP A 280 3.60 19.43 28.37
CA TRP A 280 2.74 18.37 27.81
C TRP A 280 1.26 18.67 27.98
N GLN A 281 0.60 19.09 26.89
CA GLN A 281 -0.81 19.47 26.87
C GLN A 281 -1.70 18.47 26.11
N LEU A 282 -2.99 18.49 26.44
CA LEU A 282 -4.04 17.78 25.72
C LEU A 282 -4.89 18.80 24.97
N SER A 283 -5.17 18.54 23.70
CA SER A 283 -6.11 19.35 22.92
C SER A 283 -7.55 18.97 23.30
N PRO A 284 -8.47 19.94 23.50
CA PRO A 284 -9.88 19.66 23.77
C PRO A 284 -10.63 19.13 22.52
N GLU A 285 -10.06 19.32 21.33
CA GLU A 285 -10.67 18.95 20.04
C GLU A 285 -10.65 17.44 19.77
N PHE A 286 -9.83 16.67 20.51
CA PHE A 286 -9.65 15.24 20.33
C PHE A 286 -10.09 14.46 21.59
N PRO A 287 -10.80 13.32 21.45
CA PRO A 287 -11.18 12.48 22.59
C PRO A 287 -9.97 12.11 23.47
N ILE A 288 -10.17 12.00 24.79
CA ILE A 288 -9.09 11.65 25.72
C ILE A 288 -9.15 10.15 26.06
N VAL A 289 -7.99 9.50 26.10
CA VAL A 289 -7.80 8.10 26.49
C VAL A 289 -6.72 7.98 27.57
N GLY A 290 -6.75 6.90 28.35
CA GLY A 290 -5.83 6.69 29.48
C GLY A 290 -6.27 7.35 30.79
N GLU A 291 -5.50 7.14 31.85
CA GLU A 291 -5.83 7.56 33.22
C GLU A 291 -4.64 8.24 33.91
N GLY A 292 -4.94 9.12 34.87
CA GLY A 292 -3.94 9.84 35.66
C GLY A 292 -2.98 10.66 34.78
N LEU A 293 -1.68 10.37 34.90
CA LEU A 293 -0.61 11.00 34.11
C LEU A 293 -0.51 10.44 32.67
N MET A 294 -1.01 9.23 32.44
CA MET A 294 -1.00 8.54 31.13
C MET A 294 -2.20 8.93 30.26
N LYS A 295 -2.77 10.13 30.49
CA LYS A 295 -3.81 10.69 29.62
C LYS A 295 -3.19 11.22 28.35
N ASN A 296 -3.70 10.73 27.22
CA ASN A 296 -3.33 11.10 25.85
C ASN A 296 -4.60 11.47 25.07
N ASN A 297 -4.46 12.19 23.96
CA ASN A 297 -5.55 12.33 22.99
C ASN A 297 -5.59 11.08 22.09
N LEU A 298 -6.79 10.68 21.67
CA LEU A 298 -7.02 9.58 20.74
C LEU A 298 -7.30 10.14 19.34
N LEU A 299 -6.43 9.80 18.40
CA LEU A 299 -6.61 10.01 16.98
C LEU A 299 -7.08 8.70 16.33
N ILE A 300 -8.14 8.77 15.53
CA ILE A 300 -8.63 7.64 14.72
C ILE A 300 -8.46 8.02 13.26
N VAL A 301 -7.91 7.09 12.48
CA VAL A 301 -7.73 7.21 11.03
C VAL A 301 -8.58 6.13 10.38
N GLU A 302 -9.56 6.54 9.59
CA GLU A 302 -10.44 5.67 8.78
C GLU A 302 -9.83 5.43 7.41
#